data_AF-A0A8H5PSP8-F1
#
_entry.id   AF-A0A8H5PSP8-F1
#
_cell.length_a   1.000
_cell.length_b   1.000
_cell.length_c   1.000
_cell.angle_alpha   90.00
_cell.angle_beta   90.00
_cell.angle_gamma   90.00
#
_symmetry.space_group_name_H-M   'P 1'
#
loop_
_entity.id
_entity.type
_entity.pdbx_description
1 polymer ?
#
loop_
_entity_poly.entity_id
_entity_poly.type
_entity_poly.pdbx_seq_one_letter_code
_entity_poly.pdbx_strand_id
1 'polypeptide(L)'
;MAMPSSATSILELLTHPNPSVSHQIPKSKTNSRSLLYYCPKQLKRWQELEDVNILKDVFGGVLLKEACRRGRTLDPYPRLHSQADCIIRNEDDTRDLIHKWNKSVVTAALDPIQDLFHPVIWSKGDPPSSKEVYPSPPRQDEKKRHQPLRKRSPKATNKRLQSLSRLQPDSGSIASRPVSSKADGITISTFQERFPKEYKISTKWKSERVFRGGLLDDSGGFIRGKTNDNSAWPIRQAYTYCIQHMCRYGCILTAEEAFIFRIMPREDKSSKNPQNANLLRNELINNGLMEYVSIPWENCSQGQRRSLDVWTVNLALWFMHVLAGNNFEVEWSYVDLTAETLVASQLVDAGVQPEAAGTVDSNDGQHGGSEDDNGSTTSEESEVTEILNSSTAKRKRDSDDSDFEGIHLSFSKRQFV
;
A
#
# COMPACT_ATOMS: atom_id res chain seq x y z
N MET A 1 29.55 -18.40 -1.07
CA MET A 1 29.02 -17.24 -1.82
C MET A 1 29.76 -16.00 -1.34
N ALA A 2 30.33 -15.21 -2.25
CA ALA A 2 30.98 -13.95 -1.87
C ALA A 2 29.95 -13.04 -1.18
N MET A 3 30.34 -12.42 -0.06
CA MET A 3 29.51 -11.41 0.61
C MET A 3 29.19 -10.31 -0.42
N PRO A 4 27.92 -9.94 -0.63
CA PRO A 4 27.62 -8.83 -1.53
C PRO A 4 28.30 -7.58 -0.98
N SER A 5 29.17 -6.97 -1.80
CA SER A 5 29.69 -5.62 -1.55
C SER A 5 28.52 -4.65 -1.43
N SER A 6 28.67 -3.60 -0.62
CA SER A 6 27.68 -2.53 -0.51
C SER A 6 27.32 -1.97 -1.89
N ALA A 7 26.05 -1.66 -2.12
CA ALA A 7 25.59 -1.07 -3.37
C ALA A 7 26.21 0.33 -3.55
N THR A 8 26.60 0.66 -4.78
CA THR A 8 27.28 1.93 -5.10
C THR A 8 26.35 3.01 -5.67
N SER A 9 25.12 2.61 -6.01
CA SER A 9 24.02 3.49 -6.43
C SER A 9 22.67 2.90 -6.03
N ILE A 10 21.63 3.74 -5.96
CA ILE A 10 20.27 3.29 -5.64
C ILE A 10 19.79 2.28 -6.69
N LEU A 11 20.11 2.53 -7.96
CA LEU A 11 19.70 1.65 -9.04
C LEU A 11 20.25 0.23 -8.89
N GLU A 12 21.48 0.06 -8.38
CA GLU A 12 22.02 -1.27 -8.09
C GLU A 12 21.16 -1.98 -7.03
N LEU A 13 20.79 -1.29 -5.95
CA LEU A 13 19.95 -1.82 -4.87
C LEU A 13 18.56 -2.26 -5.37
N LEU A 14 17.96 -1.46 -6.26
CA LEU A 14 16.61 -1.70 -6.76
C LEU A 14 16.53 -2.75 -7.87
N THR A 15 17.62 -2.96 -8.62
CA THR A 15 17.65 -3.93 -9.73
C THR A 15 18.15 -5.31 -9.31
N HIS A 16 18.47 -5.50 -8.03
CA HIS A 16 18.87 -6.80 -7.52
C HIS A 16 17.75 -7.84 -7.67
N PRO A 17 18.09 -9.09 -8.06
CA PRO A 17 17.11 -10.16 -8.15
C PRO A 17 16.42 -10.40 -6.81
N ASN A 18 15.10 -10.64 -6.83
CA ASN A 18 14.40 -11.11 -5.65
C ASN A 18 14.86 -12.54 -5.28
N PRO A 19 14.77 -12.93 -4.00
CA PRO A 19 15.12 -14.29 -3.58
C PRO A 19 14.21 -15.33 -4.26
N SER A 20 14.77 -16.52 -4.50
CA SER A 20 13.98 -17.69 -4.89
C SER A 20 13.15 -18.19 -3.71
N VAL A 21 11.88 -18.50 -3.96
CA VAL A 21 10.90 -18.81 -2.92
C VAL A 21 10.29 -20.19 -3.18
N SER A 22 10.15 -20.99 -2.12
CA SER A 22 9.42 -22.25 -2.15
C SER A 22 8.01 -22.06 -1.59
N HIS A 23 7.02 -22.59 -2.30
CA HIS A 23 5.61 -22.50 -1.89
C HIS A 23 5.10 -23.84 -1.37
N GLN A 24 4.46 -23.83 -0.20
CA GLN A 24 3.66 -24.96 0.26
C GLN A 24 2.18 -24.77 -0.11
N ILE A 25 1.45 -25.88 -0.10
CA ILE A 25 0.01 -25.86 -0.37
C ILE A 25 -0.67 -25.11 0.78
N PRO A 26 -1.38 -24.00 0.51
CA PRO A 26 -2.01 -23.22 1.55
C PRO A 26 -3.17 -24.01 2.15
N LYS A 27 -3.35 -23.94 3.48
CA LYS A 27 -4.46 -24.59 4.20
C LYS A 27 -5.83 -24.17 3.66
N SER A 28 -5.97 -22.89 3.31
CA SER A 28 -7.16 -22.34 2.65
C SER A 28 -6.85 -21.98 1.21
N LYS A 29 -7.78 -22.29 0.31
CA LYS A 29 -7.70 -21.92 -1.12
C LYS A 29 -8.50 -20.65 -1.44
N THR A 30 -9.24 -20.11 -0.48
CA THR A 30 -10.14 -18.98 -0.70
C THR A 30 -9.51 -17.67 -0.25
N ASN A 31 -9.73 -16.60 -1.03
CA ASN A 31 -9.39 -15.24 -0.63
C ASN A 31 -10.46 -14.67 0.31
N SER A 32 -10.09 -13.64 1.08
CA SER A 32 -11.03 -12.85 1.88
C SER A 32 -12.16 -12.29 1.01
N ARG A 33 -13.41 -12.42 1.49
CA ARG A 33 -14.60 -11.99 0.76
C ARG A 33 -15.40 -11.03 1.64
N SER A 34 -15.83 -9.92 1.07
CA SER A 34 -16.73 -8.98 1.73
C SER A 34 -17.68 -8.36 0.71
N LEU A 35 -18.98 -8.41 1.00
CA LEU A 35 -19.98 -7.74 0.17
C LEU A 35 -19.82 -6.21 0.17
N LEU A 36 -18.99 -5.68 1.08
CA LEU A 36 -18.67 -4.25 1.17
C LEU A 36 -17.58 -3.82 0.19
N TYR A 37 -16.83 -4.76 -0.42
CA TYR A 37 -15.80 -4.37 -1.37
C TYR A 37 -16.42 -3.89 -2.69
N TYR A 38 -16.01 -2.69 -3.11
CA TYR A 38 -16.30 -2.13 -4.42
C TYR A 38 -15.58 -2.92 -5.52
N CYS A 39 -16.07 -2.80 -6.74
CA CYS A 39 -15.50 -3.46 -7.90
C CYS A 39 -15.27 -2.40 -8.97
N PRO A 40 -14.07 -2.27 -9.55
CA PRO A 40 -13.89 -1.39 -10.70
C PRO A 40 -14.82 -1.88 -11.82
N LYS A 41 -15.37 -0.93 -12.57
CA LYS A 41 -16.24 -1.25 -13.70
C LYS A 41 -15.45 -1.81 -14.88
N GLN A 42 -14.19 -1.39 -15.00
CA GLN A 42 -13.27 -1.81 -16.06
C GLN A 42 -11.84 -1.95 -15.52
N LEU A 43 -11.14 -2.97 -16.00
CA LEU A 43 -9.70 -3.18 -15.81
C LEU A 43 -8.99 -3.02 -17.16
N LYS A 44 -7.94 -2.21 -17.21
CA LYS A 44 -7.18 -1.93 -18.44
C LYS A 44 -5.68 -1.99 -18.18
N ARG A 45 -4.88 -2.34 -19.19
CA ARG A 45 -3.42 -2.23 -19.08
C ARG A 45 -2.99 -0.77 -18.98
N TRP A 46 -2.09 -0.48 -18.03
CA TRP A 46 -1.47 0.83 -17.89
C TRP A 46 -0.25 0.91 -18.82
N GLN A 47 -0.50 1.21 -20.09
CA GLN A 47 0.48 1.15 -21.16
C GLN A 47 1.73 2.00 -20.90
N GLU A 48 1.57 3.21 -20.35
CA GLU A 48 2.70 4.10 -20.03
C GLU A 48 3.69 3.46 -19.03
N LEU A 49 3.17 2.74 -18.03
CA LEU A 49 4.01 2.11 -17.01
C LEU A 49 4.60 0.77 -17.48
N GLU A 50 4.06 0.14 -18.53
CA GLU A 50 4.65 -1.10 -19.08
C GLU A 50 6.05 -0.85 -19.66
N ASP A 51 6.31 0.34 -20.19
CA ASP A 51 7.63 0.73 -20.68
C ASP A 51 8.50 1.29 -19.55
N VAL A 52 9.54 0.54 -19.16
CA VAL A 52 10.51 0.96 -18.14
C VAL A 52 11.27 2.24 -18.53
N ASN A 53 11.32 2.58 -19.82
CA ASN A 53 11.94 3.83 -20.29
C ASN A 53 11.26 5.07 -19.72
N ILE A 54 10.02 4.97 -19.21
CA ILE A 54 9.36 6.08 -18.54
C ILE A 54 10.21 6.70 -17.42
N LEU A 55 11.08 5.90 -16.76
CA LEU A 55 12.01 6.40 -15.74
C LEU A 55 13.03 7.41 -16.29
N LYS A 56 13.37 7.33 -17.57
CA LYS A 56 14.30 8.26 -18.24
C LYS A 56 13.67 9.63 -18.46
N ASP A 57 12.35 9.69 -18.56
CA ASP A 57 11.61 10.87 -19.01
C ASP A 57 10.82 11.54 -17.89
N VAL A 58 10.30 10.77 -16.93
CA VAL A 58 9.51 11.28 -15.79
C VAL A 58 10.28 12.36 -15.04
N PHE A 59 9.58 13.44 -14.67
CA PHE A 59 10.17 14.63 -14.04
C PHE A 59 11.34 15.23 -14.85
N GLY A 60 11.26 15.19 -16.19
CA GLY A 60 12.33 15.66 -17.08
C GLY A 60 13.63 14.86 -16.95
N GLY A 61 13.53 13.59 -16.54
CA GLY A 61 14.66 12.68 -16.36
C GLY A 61 15.54 12.95 -15.13
N VAL A 62 15.11 13.84 -14.24
CA VAL A 62 15.85 14.18 -13.01
C VAL A 62 15.88 12.97 -12.06
N LEU A 63 14.82 12.17 -12.02
CA LEU A 63 14.72 11.00 -11.14
C LEU A 63 15.79 9.95 -11.41
N LEU A 64 15.97 9.56 -12.67
CA LEU A 64 16.98 8.56 -13.03
C LEU A 64 18.40 9.09 -12.80
N LYS A 65 18.65 10.37 -13.09
CA LYS A 65 19.94 11.01 -12.82
C LYS A 65 20.29 10.93 -11.33
N GLU A 66 19.33 11.24 -10.47
CA GLU A 66 19.55 11.19 -9.01
C GLU A 66 19.70 9.74 -8.50
N ALA A 67 18.92 8.79 -9.01
CA ALA A 67 19.04 7.37 -8.64
C ALA A 67 20.41 6.76 -9.04
N CYS A 68 21.04 7.29 -10.10
CA CYS A 68 22.35 6.87 -10.57
C CYS A 68 23.53 7.62 -9.93
N ARG A 69 23.26 8.59 -9.05
CA ARG A 69 24.30 9.41 -8.43
C ARG A 69 25.27 8.56 -7.60
N ARG A 70 26.54 8.59 -7.98
CA ARG A 70 27.63 7.86 -7.30
C ARG A 70 28.01 8.52 -5.98
N GLY A 71 28.70 7.75 -5.13
CA GLY A 71 29.27 8.24 -3.87
C GLY A 71 28.27 8.26 -2.71
N ARG A 72 27.13 7.57 -2.84
CA ARG A 72 26.18 7.37 -1.75
C ARG A 72 26.58 6.15 -0.96
N THR A 73 26.60 6.28 0.36
CA THR A 73 26.63 5.14 1.26
C THR A 73 25.22 4.57 1.30
N LEU A 74 25.05 3.34 0.82
CA LEU A 74 23.79 2.61 0.88
C LEU A 74 23.93 1.41 1.78
N ASP A 75 22.84 1.06 2.43
CA ASP A 75 22.77 -0.15 3.23
C ASP A 75 23.01 -1.39 2.36
N PRO A 76 23.70 -2.40 2.91
CA PRO A 76 23.82 -3.69 2.24
C PRO A 76 22.44 -4.36 2.14
N TYR A 77 22.31 -5.28 1.20
CA TYR A 77 21.09 -6.07 1.06
C TYR A 77 20.75 -6.82 2.36
N PRO A 78 19.45 -6.93 2.70
CA PRO A 78 19.01 -7.74 3.82
C PRO A 78 19.51 -9.17 3.72
N ARG A 79 19.97 -9.74 4.84
CA ARG A 79 20.37 -11.15 4.88
C ARG A 79 19.13 -12.03 4.99
N LEU A 80 18.98 -12.95 4.04
CA LEU A 80 17.91 -13.95 4.04
C LEU A 80 18.48 -15.34 4.32
N HIS A 81 17.76 -16.09 5.16
CA HIS A 81 17.98 -17.49 5.44
C HIS A 81 17.01 -18.32 4.61
N SER A 82 17.52 -19.04 3.60
CA SER A 82 16.69 -19.75 2.61
C SER A 82 15.67 -20.70 3.23
N GLN A 83 16.01 -21.37 4.33
CA GLN A 83 15.13 -22.33 5.00
C GLN A 83 14.08 -21.68 5.93
N ALA A 84 14.27 -20.41 6.32
CA ALA A 84 13.39 -19.75 7.29
C ALA A 84 12.55 -18.66 6.62
N ASP A 85 13.16 -17.84 5.77
CA ASP A 85 12.52 -16.68 5.16
C ASP A 85 11.92 -16.97 3.78
N CYS A 86 12.46 -17.95 3.06
CA CYS A 86 12.10 -18.21 1.65
C CYS A 86 11.15 -19.41 1.49
N ILE A 87 10.38 -19.75 2.53
CA ILE A 87 9.37 -20.81 2.51
C ILE A 87 8.02 -20.21 2.87
N ILE A 88 7.10 -20.16 1.89
CA ILE A 88 5.78 -19.57 2.06
C ILE A 88 4.75 -20.66 2.36
N ARG A 89 4.24 -20.65 3.59
CA ARG A 89 3.21 -21.58 4.08
C ARG A 89 1.87 -20.87 4.25
N ASN A 90 1.89 -19.58 4.58
CA ASN A 90 0.70 -18.76 4.78
C ASN A 90 0.92 -17.29 4.35
N GLU A 91 -0.07 -16.43 4.62
CA GLU A 91 0.00 -15.00 4.28
C GLU A 91 0.99 -14.24 5.17
N ASP A 92 1.22 -14.70 6.41
CA ASP A 92 2.20 -14.09 7.31
C ASP A 92 3.63 -14.32 6.80
N ASP A 93 3.97 -15.53 6.33
CA ASP A 93 5.28 -15.78 5.70
C ASP A 93 5.48 -14.87 4.46
N THR A 94 4.41 -14.63 3.69
CA THR A 94 4.47 -13.72 2.53
C THR A 94 4.74 -12.28 2.96
N ARG A 95 4.05 -11.83 4.01
CA ARG A 95 4.25 -10.50 4.61
C ARG A 95 5.69 -10.36 5.12
N ASP A 96 6.17 -11.34 5.86
CA ASP A 96 7.50 -11.33 6.48
C ASP A 96 8.60 -11.27 5.42
N LEU A 97 8.49 -12.05 4.34
CA LEU A 97 9.43 -11.99 3.23
C LEU A 97 9.41 -10.62 2.54
N ILE A 98 8.22 -10.10 2.20
CA ILE A 98 8.08 -8.79 1.56
C ILE A 98 8.64 -7.68 2.46
N HIS A 99 8.44 -7.77 3.77
CA HIS A 99 8.96 -6.80 4.72
C HIS A 99 10.48 -6.87 4.83
N LYS A 100 11.02 -8.08 4.99
CA LYS A 100 12.44 -8.30 5.18
C LYS A 100 13.25 -7.99 3.92
N TRP A 101 12.67 -8.23 2.74
CA TRP A 101 13.34 -8.00 1.46
C TRP A 101 12.91 -6.70 0.79
N ASN A 102 11.69 -6.66 0.24
CA ASN A 102 11.25 -5.56 -0.60
C ASN A 102 11.12 -4.24 0.17
N LYS A 103 10.48 -4.25 1.34
CA LYS A 103 10.32 -3.03 2.15
C LYS A 103 11.68 -2.51 2.59
N SER A 104 12.56 -3.35 3.12
CA SER A 104 13.91 -2.92 3.54
C SER A 104 14.71 -2.32 2.39
N VAL A 105 14.74 -2.98 1.22
CA VAL A 105 15.43 -2.48 0.02
C VAL A 105 14.83 -1.17 -0.48
N VAL A 106 13.50 -1.10 -0.61
CA VAL A 106 12.81 0.09 -1.11
C VAL A 106 13.00 1.26 -0.16
N THR A 107 12.79 1.08 1.15
CA THR A 107 12.97 2.14 2.14
C THR A 107 14.40 2.68 2.14
N ALA A 108 15.42 1.81 2.17
CA ALA A 108 16.82 2.25 2.10
C ALA A 108 17.15 3.01 0.79
N ALA A 109 16.45 2.70 -0.31
CA ALA A 109 16.59 3.41 -1.58
C ALA A 109 15.83 4.74 -1.67
N LEU A 110 14.85 4.98 -0.79
CA LEU A 110 14.09 6.24 -0.75
C LEU A 110 14.83 7.33 0.03
N ASP A 111 15.53 6.98 1.10
CA ASP A 111 16.22 7.95 1.97
C ASP A 111 17.13 8.91 1.19
N PRO A 112 17.99 8.45 0.25
CA PRO A 112 18.94 9.36 -0.38
C PRO A 112 18.29 10.30 -1.41
N ILE A 113 17.02 10.08 -1.77
CA ILE A 113 16.27 10.94 -2.70
C ILE A 113 15.15 11.73 -2.00
N GLN A 114 15.03 11.59 -0.68
CA GLN A 114 13.89 12.07 0.08
C GLN A 114 13.72 13.59 -0.01
N ASP A 115 14.82 14.34 0.01
CA ASP A 115 14.81 15.80 -0.01
C ASP A 115 14.35 16.38 -1.35
N LEU A 116 14.59 15.68 -2.45
CA LEU A 116 14.28 16.19 -3.80
C LEU A 116 12.91 15.72 -4.29
N PHE A 117 12.51 14.49 -3.92
CA PHE A 117 11.32 13.84 -4.49
C PHE A 117 10.19 13.62 -3.50
N HIS A 118 10.43 13.85 -2.20
CA HIS A 118 9.45 13.68 -1.13
C HIS A 118 8.61 12.40 -1.24
N PRO A 119 9.24 11.23 -1.45
CA PRO A 119 8.52 9.99 -1.59
C PRO A 119 7.69 9.70 -0.34
N VAL A 120 6.62 8.93 -0.51
CA VAL A 120 5.93 8.35 0.64
C VAL A 120 6.80 7.27 1.27
N ILE A 121 6.77 7.15 2.60
CA ILE A 121 7.49 6.12 3.35
C ILE A 121 6.58 4.92 3.53
N TRP A 122 7.13 3.71 3.39
CA TRP A 122 6.42 2.45 3.60
C TRP A 122 6.05 2.24 5.08
N SER A 123 4.97 2.89 5.50
CA SER A 123 4.36 2.79 6.82
C SER A 123 2.85 2.78 6.67
N LYS A 124 2.16 2.10 7.58
CA LYS A 124 0.69 2.04 7.54
C LYS A 124 0.12 3.39 8.00
N GLY A 125 -0.81 3.94 7.22
CA GLY A 125 -1.52 5.15 7.61
C GLY A 125 -2.62 4.93 8.64
N ASP A 126 -3.20 6.04 9.09
CA ASP A 126 -4.36 6.04 9.95
C ASP A 126 -5.58 5.47 9.24
N PRO A 127 -6.45 4.75 9.97
CA PRO A 127 -7.74 4.36 9.43
C PRO A 127 -8.54 5.60 9.04
N PRO A 128 -9.40 5.51 8.00
CA PRO A 128 -10.16 6.67 7.58
C PRO A 128 -11.15 7.06 8.68
N SER A 129 -11.40 8.37 8.83
CA SER A 129 -12.22 8.93 9.91
C SER A 129 -13.59 8.24 9.99
N SER A 130 -13.91 7.67 11.15
CA SER A 130 -15.12 6.87 11.39
C SER A 130 -16.44 7.62 11.23
N LYS A 131 -16.40 8.93 10.95
CA LYS A 131 -17.57 9.78 10.72
C LYS A 131 -18.03 9.79 9.26
N GLU A 132 -17.22 9.34 8.30
CA GLU A 132 -17.64 9.27 6.90
C GLU A 132 -18.63 8.11 6.68
N VAL A 133 -19.85 8.46 6.29
CA VAL A 133 -20.86 7.49 5.85
C VAL A 133 -20.53 7.09 4.42
N TYR A 134 -19.95 5.90 4.27
CA TYR A 134 -19.64 5.38 2.93
C TYR A 134 -20.91 4.89 2.22
N PRO A 135 -21.07 5.19 0.91
CA PRO A 135 -22.13 4.59 0.10
C PRO A 135 -22.00 3.07 0.13
N SER A 136 -23.10 2.34 0.18
CA SER A 136 -23.02 0.89 -0.02
C SER A 136 -22.63 0.59 -1.48
N PRO A 137 -21.81 -0.45 -1.75
CA PRO A 137 -21.56 -0.88 -3.12
C PRO A 137 -22.89 -1.10 -3.87
N PRO A 138 -22.96 -0.73 -5.17
CA PRO A 138 -24.16 -0.95 -5.96
C PRO A 138 -24.52 -2.44 -5.92
N ARG A 139 -25.75 -2.74 -5.45
CA ARG A 139 -26.23 -4.12 -5.37
C ARG A 139 -26.42 -4.63 -6.78
N GLN A 140 -25.69 -5.69 -7.15
CA GLN A 140 -26.09 -6.48 -8.31
C GLN A 140 -27.41 -7.17 -7.96
N ASP A 141 -28.41 -7.06 -8.83
CA ASP A 141 -29.68 -7.75 -8.68
C ASP A 141 -29.44 -9.26 -8.59
N GLU A 142 -29.31 -9.76 -7.36
CA GLU A 142 -29.35 -11.18 -7.10
C GLU A 142 -30.74 -11.65 -7.51
N LYS A 143 -30.79 -12.55 -8.50
CA LYS A 143 -32.02 -13.26 -8.86
C LYS A 143 -32.66 -13.74 -7.57
N LYS A 144 -33.85 -13.22 -7.24
CA LYS A 144 -34.65 -13.65 -6.09
C LYS A 144 -34.81 -15.17 -6.18
N ARG A 145 -33.98 -15.93 -5.46
CA ARG A 145 -34.25 -17.34 -5.23
C ARG A 145 -35.53 -17.38 -4.42
N HIS A 146 -36.59 -17.89 -5.01
CA HIS A 146 -37.80 -18.27 -4.30
C HIS A 146 -37.44 -19.39 -3.31
N GLN A 147 -36.95 -19.01 -2.13
CA GLN A 147 -36.90 -19.94 -1.02
C GLN A 147 -38.32 -20.05 -0.44
N PRO A 148 -38.75 -21.26 -0.04
CA PRO A 148 -40.03 -21.44 0.63
C PRO A 148 -40.10 -20.57 1.89
N LEU A 149 -41.29 -20.04 2.15
CA LEU A 149 -41.59 -19.08 3.20
C LEU A 149 -41.28 -19.67 4.59
N ARG A 150 -40.03 -19.54 5.06
CA ARG A 150 -39.70 -19.84 6.47
C ARG A 150 -40.35 -18.77 7.34
N LYS A 151 -41.21 -19.19 8.28
CA LYS A 151 -41.80 -18.35 9.33
C LYS A 151 -40.66 -17.62 10.06
N ARG A 152 -40.57 -16.30 9.86
CA ARG A 152 -39.57 -15.45 10.53
C ARG A 152 -40.03 -15.17 11.95
N SER A 153 -39.17 -15.43 12.93
CA SER A 153 -39.34 -14.94 14.30
C SER A 153 -39.23 -13.41 14.34
N PRO A 154 -40.06 -12.70 15.13
CA PRO A 154 -40.01 -11.25 15.26
C PRO A 154 -38.91 -10.85 16.25
N LYS A 155 -37.64 -11.06 15.87
CA LYS A 155 -36.52 -10.35 16.49
C LYS A 155 -35.79 -9.64 15.38
N ALA A 156 -36.20 -8.39 15.13
CA ALA A 156 -35.49 -7.45 14.29
C ALA A 156 -34.10 -7.25 14.90
N THR A 157 -33.15 -8.06 14.46
CA THR A 157 -31.73 -7.82 14.73
C THR A 157 -31.39 -6.64 13.84
N ASN A 158 -31.23 -5.45 14.42
CA ASN A 158 -30.70 -4.30 13.70
C ASN A 158 -29.45 -4.78 12.96
N LYS A 159 -29.51 -4.81 11.62
CA LYS A 159 -28.33 -5.08 10.80
C LYS A 159 -27.38 -3.93 11.06
N ARG A 160 -26.49 -4.10 12.04
CA ARG A 160 -25.39 -3.19 12.33
C ARG A 160 -24.68 -2.99 11.00
N LEU A 161 -24.83 -1.80 10.41
CA LEU A 161 -24.11 -1.40 9.22
C LEU A 161 -22.64 -1.64 9.54
N GLN A 162 -22.04 -2.67 8.95
CA GLN A 162 -20.63 -2.93 9.12
C GLN A 162 -19.91 -1.77 8.45
N SER A 163 -19.34 -0.90 9.27
CA SER A 163 -18.62 0.27 8.78
C SER A 163 -17.46 -0.19 7.92
N LEU A 164 -17.35 0.40 6.73
CA LEU A 164 -16.21 0.26 5.84
C LEU A 164 -14.90 0.64 6.54
N SER A 165 -14.92 1.52 7.55
CA SER A 165 -13.73 1.92 8.32
C SER A 165 -12.96 0.77 8.98
N ARG A 166 -13.58 -0.41 9.13
CA ARG A 166 -12.92 -1.61 9.66
C ARG A 166 -12.07 -2.36 8.64
N LEU A 167 -12.29 -2.10 7.35
CA LEU A 167 -11.48 -2.67 6.28
C LEU A 167 -10.22 -1.83 6.16
N GLN A 168 -9.08 -2.49 6.26
CA GLN A 168 -7.77 -1.85 6.26
C GLN A 168 -6.83 -2.65 5.37
N PRO A 169 -5.93 -1.98 4.63
CA PRO A 169 -4.92 -2.69 3.88
C PRO A 169 -3.93 -3.40 4.83
N ASP A 170 -3.27 -4.43 4.31
CA ASP A 170 -2.20 -5.18 4.98
C ASP A 170 -1.01 -4.24 5.28
N SER A 171 -0.74 -3.29 4.38
CA SER A 171 0.27 -2.25 4.54
C SER A 171 -0.06 -0.99 3.73
N GLY A 172 0.77 0.04 3.89
CA GLY A 172 0.50 1.38 3.39
C GLY A 172 1.74 2.18 3.09
N SER A 173 1.54 3.43 2.71
CA SER A 173 2.56 4.47 2.80
C SER A 173 1.97 5.79 3.27
N ILE A 174 2.80 6.58 3.96
CA ILE A 174 2.44 7.90 4.46
C ILE A 174 3.47 8.94 4.01
N ALA A 175 3.16 10.23 4.21
CA ALA A 175 4.09 11.30 3.87
C ALA A 175 5.39 11.20 4.69
N SER A 176 6.53 11.44 4.05
CA SER A 176 7.82 11.44 4.74
C SER A 176 8.06 12.66 5.63
N ARG A 177 7.38 13.76 5.32
CA ARG A 177 7.37 15.01 6.09
C ARG A 177 5.96 15.61 6.10
N PRO A 178 5.61 16.42 7.12
CA PRO A 178 4.36 17.19 7.10
C PRO A 178 4.38 18.15 5.92
N VAL A 179 3.35 18.10 5.08
CA VAL A 179 3.10 19.10 4.04
C VAL A 179 2.07 20.07 4.60
N SER A 180 2.51 21.29 4.92
CA SER A 180 1.58 22.38 5.26
C SER A 180 1.08 22.98 3.94
N SER A 181 -0.19 22.79 3.58
CA SER A 181 -0.79 23.50 2.46
C SER A 181 -1.33 24.85 2.95
N LYS A 182 -0.77 25.96 2.45
CA LYS A 182 -1.30 27.31 2.69
C LYS A 182 -2.68 27.58 2.07
N ALA A 183 -3.19 26.68 1.21
CA ALA A 183 -4.55 26.78 0.68
C ALA A 183 -5.53 26.12 1.67
N ASP A 184 -6.44 26.92 2.22
CA ASP A 184 -7.62 26.54 3.01
C ASP A 184 -7.44 26.01 4.44
N GLY A 185 -6.24 26.06 5.04
CA GLY A 185 -6.06 25.70 6.46
C GLY A 185 -6.33 24.22 6.78
N ILE A 186 -6.44 23.36 5.75
CA ILE A 186 -6.55 21.92 5.91
C ILE A 186 -5.15 21.38 6.13
N THR A 187 -4.85 20.99 7.37
CA THR A 187 -3.61 20.27 7.67
C THR A 187 -3.75 18.84 7.16
N ILE A 188 -3.08 18.51 6.05
CA ILE A 188 -3.01 17.13 5.58
C ILE A 188 -2.23 16.32 6.62
N SER A 189 -2.88 15.34 7.23
CA SER A 189 -2.24 14.50 8.25
C SER A 189 -1.01 13.80 7.66
N THR A 190 0.13 13.88 8.35
CA THR A 190 1.32 13.09 8.02
C THR A 190 1.06 11.59 8.01
N PHE A 191 0.02 11.15 8.71
CA PHE A 191 -0.38 9.75 8.82
C PHE A 191 -1.45 9.35 7.82
N GLN A 192 -1.86 10.23 6.89
CA GLN A 192 -2.80 9.86 5.84
C GLN A 192 -2.17 8.77 4.95
N GLU A 193 -2.92 7.70 4.74
CA GLU A 193 -2.58 6.65 3.77
C GLU A 193 -2.55 7.22 2.35
N ARG A 194 -1.51 6.90 1.59
CA ARG A 194 -1.26 7.41 0.23
C ARG A 194 -0.97 6.31 -0.80
N PHE A 195 -0.58 5.11 -0.35
CA PHE A 195 -0.25 4.00 -1.24
C PHE A 195 -0.56 2.65 -0.57
N PRO A 196 -1.86 2.25 -0.53
CA PRO A 196 -2.29 1.00 0.08
C PRO A 196 -1.72 -0.22 -0.64
N LYS A 197 -1.40 -1.26 0.14
CA LYS A 197 -0.78 -2.49 -0.36
C LYS A 197 -1.42 -3.71 0.25
N GLU A 198 -1.79 -4.66 -0.60
CA GLU A 198 -2.28 -5.97 -0.18
C GLU A 198 -1.26 -7.07 -0.40
N TYR A 199 -1.20 -8.00 0.55
CA TYR A 199 -0.35 -9.18 0.45
C TYR A 199 -1.20 -10.40 0.19
N LYS A 200 -0.78 -11.21 -0.78
CA LYS A 200 -1.47 -12.46 -1.12
C LYS A 200 -0.43 -13.54 -1.39
N ILE A 201 -0.76 -14.77 -0.99
CA ILE A 201 0.03 -15.94 -1.37
C ILE A 201 -0.13 -16.16 -2.88
N SER A 202 0.97 -16.31 -3.61
CA SER A 202 0.96 -16.52 -5.07
C SER A 202 0.14 -17.75 -5.49
N THR A 203 0.13 -18.80 -4.66
CA THR A 203 -0.69 -20.00 -4.91
C THR A 203 -2.18 -19.74 -4.73
N LYS A 204 -2.59 -18.73 -3.95
CA LYS A 204 -4.00 -18.32 -3.78
C LYS A 204 -4.44 -17.32 -4.84
N TRP A 205 -3.58 -16.38 -5.23
CA TRP A 205 -3.91 -15.34 -6.18
C TRP A 205 -2.73 -14.99 -7.07
N LYS A 206 -3.01 -14.88 -8.37
CA LYS A 206 -2.15 -14.29 -9.39
C LYS A 206 -3.01 -13.53 -10.38
N SER A 207 -2.47 -12.48 -10.95
CA SER A 207 -3.09 -11.64 -11.96
C SER A 207 -3.43 -12.44 -13.22
N GLU A 208 -2.61 -13.42 -13.61
CA GLU A 208 -2.86 -14.33 -14.72
C GLU A 208 -4.23 -15.04 -14.59
N ARG A 209 -4.64 -15.40 -13.38
CA ARG A 209 -5.96 -16.05 -13.14
C ARG A 209 -7.12 -15.12 -13.42
N VAL A 210 -6.93 -13.81 -13.33
CA VAL A 210 -7.95 -12.81 -13.69
C VAL A 210 -8.04 -12.70 -15.21
N PHE A 211 -6.90 -12.57 -15.89
CA PHE A 211 -6.88 -12.25 -17.33
C PHE A 211 -7.01 -13.47 -18.25
N ARG A 212 -6.49 -14.62 -17.85
CA ARG A 212 -6.65 -15.89 -18.60
C ARG A 212 -7.82 -16.74 -18.10
N GLY A 213 -8.39 -16.43 -16.94
CA GLY A 213 -9.49 -17.18 -16.34
C GLY A 213 -10.87 -16.90 -16.92
N GLY A 214 -10.98 -16.02 -17.93
CA GLY A 214 -12.27 -15.63 -18.51
C GLY A 214 -13.17 -14.89 -17.52
N LEU A 215 -12.58 -14.03 -16.67
CA LEU A 215 -13.32 -13.16 -15.75
C LEU A 215 -13.78 -11.86 -16.44
N LEU A 216 -13.02 -11.41 -17.44
CA LEU A 216 -13.21 -10.14 -18.12
C LEU A 216 -13.65 -10.36 -19.57
N ASP A 217 -14.43 -9.42 -20.10
CA ASP A 217 -14.72 -9.30 -21.52
C ASP A 217 -13.58 -8.56 -22.25
N ASP A 218 -13.70 -8.42 -23.57
CA ASP A 218 -12.68 -7.78 -24.42
C ASP A 218 -12.46 -6.30 -24.09
N SER A 219 -13.44 -5.65 -23.44
CA SER A 219 -13.31 -4.27 -22.97
C SER A 219 -12.62 -4.17 -21.61
N GLY A 220 -12.33 -5.29 -20.96
CA GLY A 220 -11.83 -5.34 -19.59
C GLY A 220 -12.92 -5.20 -18.52
N GLY A 221 -14.19 -5.26 -18.91
CA GLY A 221 -15.33 -5.28 -18.00
C GLY A 221 -15.53 -6.68 -17.40
N PHE A 222 -15.98 -6.76 -16.15
CA PHE A 222 -16.29 -8.06 -15.54
C PHE A 222 -17.51 -8.70 -16.21
N ILE A 223 -17.34 -9.93 -16.71
CA ILE A 223 -18.43 -10.71 -17.29
C ILE A 223 -19.52 -10.92 -16.22
N ARG A 224 -20.79 -10.83 -16.64
CA ARG A 224 -21.94 -10.96 -15.75
C ARG A 224 -21.84 -12.25 -14.91
N GLY A 225 -21.89 -12.09 -13.58
CA GLY A 225 -21.80 -13.19 -12.61
C GLY A 225 -20.39 -13.64 -12.24
N LYS A 226 -19.34 -13.10 -12.89
CA LYS A 226 -17.93 -13.40 -12.57
C LYS A 226 -17.31 -12.48 -11.52
N THR A 227 -17.99 -11.41 -11.14
CA THR A 227 -17.57 -10.48 -10.06
C THR A 227 -17.42 -11.14 -8.68
N ASN A 228 -18.01 -12.33 -8.50
CA ASN A 228 -17.93 -13.12 -7.27
C ASN A 228 -16.88 -14.25 -7.36
N ASP A 229 -16.16 -14.38 -8.48
CA ASP A 229 -15.07 -15.33 -8.64
C ASP A 229 -13.98 -15.13 -7.57
N ASN A 230 -13.35 -16.21 -7.12
CA ASN A 230 -12.33 -16.15 -6.08
C ASN A 230 -11.16 -15.23 -6.46
N SER A 231 -10.84 -15.15 -7.76
CA SER A 231 -9.73 -14.36 -8.29
C SER A 231 -10.05 -12.87 -8.41
N ALA A 232 -11.33 -12.49 -8.41
CA ALA A 232 -11.76 -11.09 -8.43
C ALA A 232 -11.62 -10.39 -7.07
N TRP A 233 -11.65 -11.15 -5.96
CA TRP A 233 -11.72 -10.58 -4.62
C TRP A 233 -10.52 -9.71 -4.24
N PRO A 234 -9.25 -10.10 -4.50
CA PRO A 234 -8.11 -9.24 -4.18
C PRO A 234 -8.12 -7.90 -4.96
N ILE A 235 -8.57 -7.91 -6.22
CA ILE A 235 -8.76 -6.66 -7.00
C ILE A 235 -9.80 -5.76 -6.33
N ARG A 236 -10.97 -6.32 -5.98
CA ARG A 236 -12.05 -5.58 -5.29
C ARG A 236 -11.60 -5.01 -3.95
N GLN A 237 -10.87 -5.81 -3.19
CA GLN A 237 -10.31 -5.43 -1.90
C GLN A 237 -9.33 -4.26 -2.04
N ALA A 238 -8.32 -4.39 -2.89
CA ALA A 238 -7.32 -3.34 -3.10
C ALA A 238 -7.93 -2.04 -3.68
N TYR A 239 -8.87 -2.18 -4.63
CA TYR A 239 -9.63 -1.06 -5.18
C TYR A 239 -10.43 -0.31 -4.10
N THR A 240 -11.02 -1.05 -3.16
CA THR A 240 -11.80 -0.46 -2.07
C THR A 240 -10.92 0.42 -1.19
N TYR A 241 -9.70 0.00 -0.87
CA TYR A 241 -8.80 0.82 -0.05
C TYR A 241 -8.40 2.12 -0.74
N CYS A 242 -8.12 2.08 -2.03
CA CYS A 242 -7.86 3.29 -2.81
C CYS A 242 -9.04 4.26 -2.76
N ILE A 243 -10.29 3.78 -2.89
CA ILE A 243 -11.49 4.64 -2.74
C ILE A 243 -11.64 5.17 -1.31
N GLN A 244 -11.41 4.33 -0.29
CA GLN A 244 -11.56 4.71 1.11
C GLN A 244 -10.61 5.83 1.50
N HIS A 245 -9.36 5.74 1.05
CA HIS A 245 -8.30 6.70 1.34
C HIS A 245 -8.14 7.78 0.26
N MET A 246 -8.96 7.75 -0.79
CA MET A 246 -8.86 8.61 -1.98
C MET A 246 -7.44 8.62 -2.58
N CYS A 247 -6.81 7.45 -2.65
CA CYS A 247 -5.50 7.25 -3.25
C CYS A 247 -5.64 6.82 -4.72
N ARG A 248 -4.89 7.49 -5.59
CA ARG A 248 -4.69 7.18 -7.02
C ARG A 248 -4.06 5.81 -7.20
N TYR A 249 -3.03 5.49 -6.42
CA TYR A 249 -2.20 4.30 -6.62
C TYR A 249 -2.50 3.21 -5.59
N GLY A 250 -2.26 1.97 -5.96
CA GLY A 250 -2.27 0.83 -5.05
C GLY A 250 -1.51 -0.36 -5.64
N CYS A 251 -1.26 -1.38 -4.82
CA CYS A 251 -0.70 -2.63 -5.33
C CYS A 251 -1.18 -3.88 -4.57
N ILE A 252 -1.08 -5.02 -5.25
CA ILE A 252 -1.17 -6.35 -4.65
C ILE A 252 0.18 -7.02 -4.86
N LEU A 253 0.82 -7.42 -3.76
CA LEU A 253 2.12 -8.06 -3.76
C LEU A 253 1.99 -9.53 -3.39
N THR A 254 2.69 -10.35 -4.16
CA THR A 254 2.88 -11.76 -3.90
C THR A 254 4.37 -12.08 -4.03
N ALA A 255 4.79 -13.26 -3.57
CA ALA A 255 6.15 -13.76 -3.81
C ALA A 255 6.39 -14.24 -5.25
N GLU A 256 5.54 -13.86 -6.20
CA GLU A 256 5.69 -14.16 -7.64
C GLU A 256 5.39 -12.98 -8.58
N GLU A 257 4.78 -11.91 -8.09
CA GLU A 257 4.56 -10.69 -8.86
C GLU A 257 4.21 -9.50 -7.98
N ALA A 258 4.46 -8.31 -8.50
CA ALA A 258 3.81 -7.07 -8.06
C ALA A 258 2.75 -6.66 -9.08
N PHE A 259 1.49 -6.63 -8.66
CA PHE A 259 0.38 -6.09 -9.43
C PHE A 259 0.15 -4.64 -9.01
N ILE A 260 0.65 -3.70 -9.81
CA ILE A 260 0.61 -2.26 -9.54
C ILE A 260 -0.53 -1.66 -10.35
N PHE A 261 -1.27 -0.74 -9.76
CA PHE A 261 -2.38 -0.10 -10.45
C PHE A 261 -2.58 1.36 -10.06
N ARG A 262 -3.26 2.10 -10.94
CA ARG A 262 -3.88 3.40 -10.65
C ARG A 262 -5.38 3.35 -10.90
N ILE A 263 -6.14 4.20 -10.19
CA ILE A 263 -7.60 4.27 -10.31
C ILE A 263 -8.05 5.67 -10.73
N MET A 264 -9.12 5.75 -11.52
CA MET A 264 -9.78 6.99 -11.91
C MET A 264 -11.22 6.71 -12.35
N PRO A 265 -12.09 7.71 -12.50
CA PRO A 265 -13.35 7.57 -13.22
C PRO A 265 -13.13 7.14 -14.69
N ARG A 266 -14.06 6.38 -15.28
CA ARG A 266 -13.99 5.99 -16.72
C ARG A 266 -14.32 7.14 -17.67
N GLU A 267 -15.19 8.04 -17.22
CA GLU A 267 -15.63 9.19 -18.00
C GLU A 267 -15.15 10.45 -17.31
N ASP A 268 -14.50 11.32 -18.08
CA ASP A 268 -14.22 12.68 -17.64
C ASP A 268 -15.55 13.44 -17.65
N LYS A 269 -16.27 13.37 -16.52
CA LYS A 269 -17.30 14.35 -16.24
C LYS A 269 -16.57 15.61 -15.85
N SER A 270 -16.14 16.36 -16.86
CA SER A 270 -15.73 17.76 -16.74
C SER A 270 -16.94 18.63 -16.36
N SER A 271 -17.66 18.21 -15.31
CA SER A 271 -18.68 19.04 -14.70
C SER A 271 -17.94 20.23 -14.10
N LYS A 272 -18.50 21.42 -14.28
CA LYS A 272 -17.91 22.73 -13.98
C LYS A 272 -17.64 22.97 -12.47
N ASN A 273 -17.45 21.92 -11.68
CA ASN A 273 -17.18 21.97 -10.25
C ASN A 273 -16.13 20.90 -9.86
N PRO A 274 -14.84 21.19 -10.08
CA PRO A 274 -13.73 20.23 -9.89
C PRO A 274 -13.45 19.81 -8.44
N GLN A 275 -14.14 20.36 -7.42
CA GLN A 275 -13.74 20.22 -6.02
C GLN A 275 -14.62 19.34 -5.13
N ASN A 276 -15.64 18.64 -5.68
CA ASN A 276 -16.49 17.81 -4.82
C ASN A 276 -15.94 16.37 -4.69
N ALA A 277 -15.11 16.15 -3.66
CA ALA A 277 -14.55 14.84 -3.31
C ALA A 277 -15.61 13.73 -3.18
N ASN A 278 -16.83 14.05 -2.72
CA ASN A 278 -17.92 13.08 -2.62
C ASN A 278 -18.46 12.67 -4.00
N LEU A 279 -18.53 13.60 -4.97
CA LEU A 279 -18.93 13.27 -6.34
C LEU A 279 -17.89 12.35 -6.99
N LEU A 280 -16.61 12.70 -6.87
CA LEU A 280 -15.52 11.89 -7.40
C LEU A 280 -15.53 10.47 -6.81
N ARG A 281 -15.64 10.37 -5.48
CA ARG A 281 -15.77 9.08 -4.78
C ARG A 281 -16.96 8.27 -5.28
N ASN A 282 -18.12 8.90 -5.46
CA ASN A 282 -19.32 8.23 -5.99
C ASN A 282 -19.11 7.75 -7.43
N GLU A 283 -18.40 8.50 -8.26
CA GLU A 283 -18.10 8.08 -9.63
C GLU A 283 -17.14 6.88 -9.63
N LEU A 284 -16.10 6.86 -8.78
CA LEU A 284 -15.22 5.70 -8.62
C LEU A 284 -15.97 4.44 -8.20
N ILE A 285 -16.94 4.58 -7.29
CA ILE A 285 -17.77 3.46 -6.82
C ILE A 285 -18.64 2.88 -7.93
N ASN A 286 -19.21 3.75 -8.78
CA ASN A 286 -20.24 3.34 -9.75
C ASN A 286 -19.68 3.07 -11.16
N ASN A 287 -18.62 3.78 -11.56
CA ASN A 287 -18.09 3.79 -12.92
C ASN A 287 -16.56 3.98 -12.97
N GLY A 288 -15.84 3.42 -11.99
CA GLY A 288 -14.39 3.56 -11.97
C GLY A 288 -13.63 2.61 -12.90
N LEU A 289 -12.45 3.06 -13.29
CA LEU A 289 -11.42 2.39 -14.07
C LEU A 289 -10.26 2.03 -13.14
N MET A 290 -9.71 0.83 -13.32
CA MET A 290 -8.41 0.47 -12.76
C MET A 290 -7.46 0.15 -13.92
N GLU A 291 -6.39 0.94 -14.05
CA GLU A 291 -5.30 0.66 -14.98
C GLU A 291 -4.17 -0.05 -14.25
N TYR A 292 -3.60 -1.10 -14.82
CA TYR A 292 -2.64 -1.97 -14.12
C TYR A 292 -1.42 -2.40 -14.95
N VAL A 293 -0.35 -2.75 -14.25
CA VAL A 293 0.79 -3.54 -14.75
C VAL A 293 1.03 -4.70 -13.78
N SER A 294 1.33 -5.88 -14.31
CA SER A 294 1.83 -7.02 -13.54
C SER A 294 3.32 -7.17 -13.82
N ILE A 295 4.12 -7.17 -12.76
CA ILE A 295 5.58 -7.22 -12.80
C ILE A 295 6.00 -8.56 -12.18
N PRO A 296 6.44 -9.53 -12.99
CA PRO A 296 6.91 -10.81 -12.48
C PRO A 296 8.08 -10.68 -11.50
N TRP A 297 8.07 -11.52 -10.47
CA TRP A 297 9.12 -11.57 -9.44
C TRP A 297 10.50 -11.94 -9.98
N GLU A 298 10.50 -12.77 -11.04
CA GLU A 298 11.68 -13.25 -11.74
C GLU A 298 12.30 -12.22 -12.68
N ASN A 299 11.60 -11.10 -12.97
CA ASN A 299 12.16 -10.03 -13.79
C ASN A 299 13.43 -9.46 -13.14
N CYS A 300 14.56 -9.75 -13.76
CA CYS A 300 15.86 -9.17 -13.45
C CYS A 300 16.68 -9.12 -14.74
N SER A 301 17.54 -8.12 -14.89
CA SER A 301 18.42 -8.02 -16.05
C SER A 301 19.50 -9.11 -15.98
N GLN A 302 19.28 -10.21 -16.72
CA GLN A 302 20.29 -11.22 -16.99
C GLN A 302 21.34 -10.64 -17.95
N GLY A 303 22.30 -9.86 -17.45
CA GLY A 303 23.42 -9.46 -18.32
C GLY A 303 24.36 -8.42 -17.73
N GLN A 304 23.84 -7.39 -17.08
CA GLN A 304 24.63 -6.39 -16.36
C GLN A 304 23.76 -5.84 -15.23
N ARG A 305 24.28 -5.76 -13.99
CA ARG A 305 23.60 -5.19 -12.80
C ARG A 305 23.18 -3.70 -12.96
N ARG A 306 23.15 -3.17 -14.18
CA ARG A 306 22.98 -1.77 -14.55
C ARG A 306 22.13 -1.54 -15.80
N SER A 307 21.67 -2.58 -16.52
CA SER A 307 20.82 -2.36 -17.69
C SER A 307 19.35 -2.19 -17.25
N LEU A 308 18.75 -1.08 -17.68
CA LEU A 308 17.37 -0.69 -17.40
C LEU A 308 16.48 -1.16 -18.55
N ASP A 309 16.29 -2.47 -18.65
CA ASP A 309 15.59 -3.08 -19.78
C ASP A 309 14.21 -3.61 -19.38
N VAL A 310 14.02 -3.90 -18.09
CA VAL A 310 12.78 -4.46 -17.53
C VAL A 310 12.53 -3.92 -16.13
N TRP A 311 11.25 -3.86 -15.73
CA TRP A 311 10.87 -3.59 -14.35
C TRP A 311 11.22 -4.78 -13.45
N THR A 312 11.99 -4.52 -12.40
CA THR A 312 12.06 -5.41 -11.23
C THR A 312 10.99 -4.97 -10.21
N VAL A 313 10.60 -5.88 -9.31
CA VAL A 313 9.61 -5.57 -8.25
C VAL A 313 10.07 -4.41 -7.37
N ASN A 314 11.33 -4.40 -6.93
CA ASN A 314 11.86 -3.36 -6.06
C ASN A 314 11.92 -2.00 -6.77
N LEU A 315 12.39 -1.97 -8.02
CA LEU A 315 12.46 -0.74 -8.82
C LEU A 315 11.07 -0.14 -9.05
N ALA A 316 10.09 -0.97 -9.39
CA ALA A 316 8.74 -0.51 -9.60
C ALA A 316 8.09 -0.02 -8.30
N LEU A 317 8.27 -0.74 -7.19
CA LEU A 317 7.77 -0.30 -5.88
C LEU A 317 8.38 1.02 -5.46
N TRP A 318 9.69 1.19 -5.60
CA TRP A 318 10.37 2.46 -5.32
C TRP A 318 9.82 3.59 -6.18
N PHE A 319 9.65 3.35 -7.48
CA PHE A 319 9.08 4.35 -8.39
C PHE A 319 7.67 4.76 -7.98
N MET A 320 6.82 3.79 -7.58
CA MET A 320 5.47 4.10 -7.09
C MET A 320 5.47 4.89 -5.78
N HIS A 321 6.44 4.68 -4.88
CA HIS A 321 6.56 5.51 -3.68
C HIS A 321 6.97 6.95 -4.00
N VAL A 322 7.76 7.16 -5.06
CA VAL A 322 8.07 8.50 -5.57
C VAL A 322 6.81 9.14 -6.18
N LEU A 323 6.10 8.45 -7.07
CA LEU A 323 4.89 8.97 -7.70
C LEU A 323 3.79 9.30 -6.69
N ALA A 324 3.55 8.41 -5.71
CA ALA A 324 2.60 8.67 -4.62
C ALA A 324 3.08 9.76 -3.65
N GLY A 325 4.40 10.00 -3.55
CA GLY A 325 4.96 11.16 -2.84
C GLY A 325 4.57 12.47 -3.53
N ASN A 326 4.73 12.49 -4.85
CA ASN A 326 4.46 13.64 -5.69
C ASN A 326 2.96 13.99 -5.76
N ASN A 327 2.12 13.03 -6.17
CA ASN A 327 0.68 13.22 -6.27
C ASN A 327 -0.06 11.89 -6.07
N PHE A 328 -0.61 11.69 -4.87
CA PHE A 328 -1.37 10.49 -4.53
C PHE A 328 -2.87 10.63 -4.72
N GLU A 329 -3.41 11.83 -4.96
CA GLU A 329 -4.84 12.05 -4.88
C GLU A 329 -5.56 11.52 -6.13
N VAL A 330 -6.79 11.04 -5.95
CA VAL A 330 -7.62 10.67 -7.11
C VAL A 330 -8.08 11.94 -7.82
N GLU A 331 -8.04 11.93 -9.15
CA GLU A 331 -8.54 13.01 -10.00
C GLU A 331 -9.47 12.44 -11.08
N TRP A 332 -10.16 13.31 -11.80
CA TRP A 332 -11.07 12.92 -12.89
C TRP A 332 -10.33 12.33 -14.09
N SER A 333 -9.14 12.85 -14.36
CA SER A 333 -8.22 12.41 -15.39
C SER A 333 -6.80 12.73 -14.95
N TYR A 334 -5.83 12.08 -15.58
CA TYR A 334 -4.41 12.28 -15.29
C TYR A 334 -3.68 12.68 -16.55
N VAL A 335 -2.65 13.51 -16.38
CA VAL A 335 -1.66 13.71 -17.43
C VAL A 335 -0.82 12.44 -17.61
N ASP A 336 -0.19 12.33 -18.78
CA ASP A 336 0.80 11.29 -19.05
C ASP A 336 1.96 11.38 -18.04
N LEU A 337 2.54 10.24 -17.67
CA LEU A 337 3.65 10.16 -16.72
C LEU A 337 4.88 10.96 -17.18
N THR A 338 5.10 11.13 -18.49
CA THR A 338 6.19 11.96 -19.02
C THR A 338 5.96 13.46 -18.80
N ALA A 339 4.70 13.87 -18.65
CA ALA A 339 4.28 15.24 -18.38
C ALA A 339 4.11 15.53 -16.88
N GLU A 340 4.27 14.53 -16.00
CA GLU A 340 4.29 14.74 -14.55
C GLU A 340 5.45 15.66 -14.15
N THR A 341 5.11 16.71 -13.41
CA THR A 341 6.06 17.67 -12.86
C THR A 341 6.20 17.46 -11.35
N LEU A 342 7.40 17.68 -10.82
CA LEU A 342 7.59 17.67 -9.38
C LEU A 342 6.76 18.78 -8.75
N VAL A 343 5.90 18.41 -7.80
CA VAL A 343 5.15 19.38 -7.00
C VAL A 343 6.18 20.13 -6.17
N ALA A 344 6.23 21.45 -6.36
CA ALA A 344 7.19 22.30 -5.65
C ALA A 344 7.01 22.11 -4.14
N SER A 345 8.08 21.73 -3.45
CA SER A 345 8.12 21.75 -1.99
C SER A 345 7.80 23.16 -1.54
N GLN A 346 6.70 23.32 -0.78
CA GLN A 346 6.49 24.53 0.00
C GLN A 346 7.52 24.50 1.13
N LEU A 347 8.75 24.91 0.83
CA LEU A 347 9.77 25.20 1.82
C LEU A 347 9.16 26.21 2.81
N VAL A 348 9.00 25.77 4.04
CA VAL A 348 8.71 26.67 5.16
C VAL A 348 9.87 27.63 5.21
N ASP A 349 9.58 28.90 4.97
CA ASP A 349 10.53 30.00 5.07
C ASP A 349 11.02 30.07 6.53
N ALA A 350 12.13 29.39 6.83
CA ALA A 350 12.84 29.51 8.08
C ALA A 350 13.65 30.80 8.02
N GLY A 351 12.97 31.94 8.12
CA GLY A 351 13.55 33.23 7.77
C GLY A 351 12.85 34.45 8.33
N VAL A 352 12.38 34.41 9.58
CA VAL A 352 12.18 35.65 10.36
C VAL A 352 12.87 35.49 11.71
N GLN A 353 14.18 35.76 11.72
CA GLN A 353 14.82 36.28 12.93
C GLN A 353 14.20 37.66 13.20
N PRO A 354 13.79 37.98 14.44
CA PRO A 354 13.53 39.36 14.81
C PRO A 354 14.86 40.11 14.81
N GLU A 355 15.00 41.08 13.92
CA GLU A 355 16.07 42.07 13.96
C GLU A 355 16.09 42.73 15.33
N ALA A 356 17.25 42.64 15.98
CA ALA A 356 17.59 43.47 17.12
C ALA A 356 17.69 44.92 16.65
N ALA A 357 16.65 45.71 16.91
CA ALA A 357 16.74 47.16 16.88
C ALA A 357 17.43 47.63 18.17
N GLY A 358 18.73 47.91 18.08
CA GLY A 358 19.42 48.73 19.06
C GLY A 358 19.39 50.18 18.62
N THR A 359 18.79 51.06 19.41
CA THR A 359 19.28 52.44 19.57
C THR A 359 19.01 52.92 21.00
N VAL A 360 20.09 53.42 21.59
CA VAL A 360 20.33 54.04 22.89
C VAL A 360 19.60 55.39 22.99
N ASP A 361 18.98 55.72 24.13
CA ASP A 361 19.51 56.69 25.12
C ASP A 361 18.51 57.04 26.26
N SER A 362 19.06 57.07 27.49
CA SER A 362 18.79 57.95 28.67
C SER A 362 17.32 58.24 29.09
N ASN A 363 16.88 58.17 30.36
CA ASN A 363 17.53 58.60 31.60
C ASN A 363 16.67 58.22 32.84
N ASP A 364 17.34 58.16 34.01
CA ASP A 364 16.88 58.36 35.40
C ASP A 364 15.79 57.51 36.11
N GLY A 365 16.18 56.97 37.28
CA GLY A 365 15.36 57.13 38.49
C GLY A 365 15.09 55.90 39.37
N GLN A 366 16.01 55.66 40.32
CA GLN A 366 15.78 55.30 41.73
C GLN A 366 15.25 53.90 42.18
N HIS A 367 16.04 53.37 43.12
CA HIS A 367 15.69 52.79 44.44
C HIS A 367 15.35 51.29 44.63
N GLY A 368 16.19 50.67 45.48
CA GLY A 368 15.87 49.59 46.45
C GLY A 368 15.84 48.21 45.82
N GLY A 369 16.54 47.18 46.30
CA GLY A 369 17.00 46.83 47.64
C GLY A 369 16.88 45.29 47.76
N SER A 370 17.61 44.68 48.69
CA SER A 370 17.69 43.24 49.05
C SER A 370 18.32 42.29 48.01
N GLU A 371 19.49 41.67 48.25
CA GLU A 371 19.85 40.68 49.29
C GLU A 371 18.96 39.43 49.21
N ASP A 372 19.47 38.34 48.61
CA ASP A 372 20.08 37.21 49.34
C ASP A 372 19.96 35.85 48.63
N ASP A 373 21.01 35.07 48.90
CA ASP A 373 21.06 33.62 49.16
C ASP A 373 20.95 32.56 48.05
N ASN A 374 22.14 32.00 47.77
CA ASN A 374 22.61 30.66 48.16
C ASN A 374 21.95 29.35 47.66
N GLY A 375 22.85 28.40 47.37
CA GLY A 375 22.66 26.95 47.49
C GLY A 375 22.40 26.25 46.16
N SER A 376 23.38 25.69 45.42
CA SER A 376 24.35 24.62 45.73
C SER A 376 23.74 23.26 46.09
N THR A 377 24.40 22.21 45.57
CA THR A 377 24.29 20.76 45.84
C THR A 377 23.11 20.03 45.21
N THR A 378 23.19 18.79 44.68
CA THR A 378 24.18 17.84 44.10
C THR A 378 23.41 16.51 44.03
N SER A 379 23.88 15.58 43.18
CA SER A 379 23.81 14.11 43.37
C SER A 379 22.42 13.44 43.37
N GLU A 380 22.20 12.20 42.97
CA GLU A 380 22.94 11.11 42.33
C GLU A 380 21.88 10.04 41.95
N GLU A 381 22.26 9.18 41.01
CA GLU A 381 21.87 7.79 40.77
C GLU A 381 20.79 7.12 41.66
N SER A 382 19.90 6.32 41.05
CA SER A 382 19.94 4.87 41.28
C SER A 382 18.99 4.06 40.37
N GLU A 383 19.47 2.88 40.08
CA GLU A 383 19.00 1.75 39.28
C GLU A 383 18.14 0.81 40.14
N VAL A 384 16.99 0.30 39.66
CA VAL A 384 16.41 -0.99 40.12
C VAL A 384 15.55 -1.64 39.02
N THR A 385 15.92 -2.87 38.68
CA THR A 385 15.18 -3.90 37.94
C THR A 385 13.99 -4.48 38.74
N GLU A 386 12.86 -4.77 38.09
CA GLU A 386 11.97 -5.85 38.54
C GLU A 386 11.33 -6.63 37.37
N ILE A 387 11.50 -7.95 37.45
CA ILE A 387 10.82 -9.00 36.69
C ILE A 387 9.63 -9.44 37.55
N LEU A 388 8.42 -9.55 36.97
CA LEU A 388 7.37 -10.39 37.56
C LEU A 388 6.40 -10.94 36.50
N ASN A 389 6.32 -12.27 36.49
CA ASN A 389 5.42 -13.11 35.73
C ASN A 389 3.95 -12.89 36.12
N SER A 390 3.02 -13.09 35.18
CA SER A 390 1.76 -13.76 35.50
C SER A 390 1.20 -14.56 34.34
N SER A 391 0.96 -15.83 34.63
CA SER A 391 0.37 -16.86 33.78
C SER A 391 -1.13 -16.92 34.04
N THR A 392 -1.97 -17.08 33.02
CA THR A 392 -3.25 -17.80 33.17
C THR A 392 -3.53 -18.69 31.96
N ALA A 393 -3.70 -19.98 32.26
CA ALA A 393 -4.05 -21.05 31.35
C ALA A 393 -5.57 -21.33 31.38
N LYS A 394 -6.11 -21.87 30.28
CA LYS A 394 -7.29 -22.78 30.09
C LYS A 394 -7.85 -22.55 28.68
N ARG A 395 -8.19 -23.53 27.82
CA ARG A 395 -8.47 -24.96 27.94
C ARG A 395 -8.21 -25.65 26.59
N LYS A 396 -7.59 -26.83 26.67
CA LYS A 396 -7.46 -27.87 25.66
C LYS A 396 -8.81 -28.59 25.49
N ARG A 397 -9.18 -28.97 24.27
CA ARG A 397 -10.21 -29.99 24.02
C ARG A 397 -9.61 -31.00 23.03
N ASP A 398 -9.26 -32.14 23.57
CA ASP A 398 -8.90 -33.33 22.82
C ASP A 398 -10.19 -33.98 22.27
N SER A 399 -10.10 -34.50 21.04
CA SER A 399 -10.94 -35.58 20.55
C SER A 399 -10.13 -36.31 19.49
N ASP A 400 -9.49 -37.40 19.92
CA ASP A 400 -9.14 -38.55 19.08
C ASP A 400 -10.43 -39.14 18.51
N ASP A 401 -10.42 -39.50 17.23
CA ASP A 401 -10.76 -40.86 16.83
C ASP A 401 -10.52 -41.12 15.34
N SER A 402 -9.89 -42.28 15.12
CA SER A 402 -10.00 -43.20 13.99
C SER A 402 -9.22 -42.96 12.70
N ASP A 403 -8.25 -43.87 12.53
CA ASP A 403 -7.68 -44.39 11.30
C ASP A 403 -8.74 -44.69 10.23
N PHE A 404 -8.43 -44.34 8.97
CA PHE A 404 -8.93 -45.11 7.83
C PHE A 404 -8.01 -44.93 6.61
N GLU A 405 -7.20 -45.96 6.35
CA GLU A 405 -6.69 -46.26 5.02
C GLU A 405 -7.86 -46.61 4.09
N GLY A 406 -7.83 -46.16 2.83
CA GLY A 406 -8.89 -46.51 1.89
C GLY A 406 -8.73 -45.87 0.52
N ILE A 407 -7.80 -46.40 -0.27
CA ILE A 407 -7.77 -46.24 -1.73
C ILE A 407 -9.07 -46.84 -2.28
N HIS A 408 -9.89 -46.08 -3.02
CA HIS A 408 -10.70 -46.67 -4.08
C HIS A 408 -11.04 -45.67 -5.19
N LEU A 409 -10.69 -46.12 -6.40
CA LEU A 409 -10.96 -45.51 -7.69
C LEU A 409 -12.44 -45.69 -8.10
N SER A 410 -12.93 -44.68 -8.82
CA SER A 410 -13.76 -44.79 -10.03
C SER A 410 -15.28 -45.06 -9.98
N PHE A 411 -15.93 -44.35 -10.93
CA PHE A 411 -17.13 -44.66 -11.72
C PHE A 411 -18.48 -43.97 -11.46
N SER A 412 -18.88 -43.25 -12.52
CA SER A 412 -20.16 -43.31 -13.24
C SER A 412 -21.35 -42.43 -12.82
N LYS A 413 -21.52 -41.37 -13.63
CA LYS A 413 -22.65 -41.18 -14.57
C LYS A 413 -23.98 -41.83 -14.16
N ARG A 414 -24.97 -41.00 -13.81
CA ARG A 414 -26.38 -41.27 -14.15
C ARG A 414 -27.09 -39.97 -14.58
N GLN A 415 -27.47 -39.95 -15.85
CA GLN A 415 -28.64 -39.24 -16.35
C GLN A 415 -29.90 -40.03 -15.95
N PHE A 416 -30.99 -39.32 -15.68
CA PHE A 416 -32.37 -39.72 -15.97
C PHE A 416 -33.11 -38.40 -16.27
N VAL A 417 -33.59 -38.18 -17.50
CA VAL A 417 -34.93 -38.54 -18.03
C VAL A 417 -36.04 -37.90 -17.20
#